data_AF-A0A430AHM8-F1
#
_entry.id   AF-A0A430AHM8-F1
#
_cell.length_a   1.000
_cell.length_b   1.000
_cell.length_c   1.000
_cell.angle_alpha   90.00
_cell.angle_beta   90.00
_cell.angle_gamma   90.00
#
_symmetry.space_group_name_H-M   'P 1'
#
loop_
_entity.id
_entity.type
_entity.pdbx_description
1 polymer ?
#
loop_
_entity_poly.entity_id
_entity_poly.type
_entity_poly.pdbx_seq_one_letter_code
_entity_poly.pdbx_strand_id
1 'polypeptide(L)'
;MIFNKKRGYLLLSLLAIATLTTACSDNSGESKKDSTNDNVHKVKESSEQVEETQEPLDILNQLATMSQSTDELYVTGDLAIGSEQEIKPGIYDLEITGGSGNISGERANVPLFINWVGGAKGSGDYASKIRILLFEGDILKFRNISKIKLNAVPEKVESSNELGVGEFIVGRDILAGDYKLSTNAKLNPEYDNLGWSTRIYNDSDGQSREQQLTGSNTDVAVSLKDGEVISISYDNTDYGSSSDDARLIFTKL
;
A
#
# COMPACT_ATOMS: atom_id res chain seq x y z
N MET A 1 18.36 -13.46 -24.92
CA MET A 1 16.99 -13.85 -24.52
C MET A 1 16.31 -12.58 -24.04
N ILE A 2 15.46 -12.00 -24.88
CA ILE A 2 14.81 -10.71 -24.63
C ILE A 2 13.59 -10.98 -23.74
N PHE A 3 13.65 -10.61 -22.47
CA PHE A 3 12.46 -10.59 -21.63
C PHE A 3 11.65 -9.34 -21.98
N ASN A 4 10.52 -9.58 -22.65
CA ASN A 4 9.50 -8.57 -22.88
C ASN A 4 8.90 -8.19 -21.52
N LYS A 5 9.34 -7.05 -20.96
CA LYS A 5 8.83 -6.47 -19.72
C LYS A 5 7.44 -5.89 -20.03
N LYS A 6 6.37 -6.66 -19.81
CA LYS A 6 5.03 -6.07 -19.74
C LYS A 6 5.05 -5.08 -18.57
N ARG A 7 4.84 -3.80 -18.89
CA ARG A 7 4.68 -2.72 -17.90
C ARG A 7 3.38 -2.99 -17.16
N GLY A 8 3.47 -3.49 -15.93
CA GLY A 8 2.34 -3.49 -15.01
C GLY A 8 2.29 -2.11 -14.39
N TYR A 9 1.50 -1.22 -14.97
CA TYR A 9 1.01 -0.05 -14.23
C TYR A 9 0.06 -0.55 -13.14
N LEU A 10 -0.10 0.21 -12.07
CA LEU A 10 -1.07 -0.02 -11.00
C LEU A 10 -2.50 0.08 -11.58
N LEU A 11 -2.94 -0.98 -12.26
CA LEU A 11 -4.25 -1.07 -12.90
C LEU A 11 -5.28 -1.43 -11.83
N LEU A 12 -5.87 -0.41 -11.20
CA LEU A 12 -7.07 -0.57 -10.39
C LEU A 12 -8.26 -0.70 -11.36
N SER A 13 -8.77 -1.92 -11.57
CA SER A 13 -10.02 -2.10 -12.32
C SER A 13 -11.20 -1.61 -11.48
N LEU A 14 -11.57 -0.34 -11.65
CA LEU A 14 -12.78 0.24 -11.07
C LEU A 14 -14.01 -0.32 -11.79
N LEU A 15 -14.68 -1.32 -11.21
CA LEU A 15 -15.99 -1.75 -11.69
C LEU A 15 -17.06 -0.81 -11.12
N ALA A 16 -17.29 0.32 -11.79
CA ALA A 16 -18.42 1.18 -11.50
C ALA A 16 -19.71 0.52 -12.04
N ILE A 17 -20.46 -0.17 -11.17
CA ILE A 17 -21.77 -0.72 -11.53
C ILE A 17 -22.79 0.42 -11.50
N ALA A 18 -23.03 1.05 -12.65
CA ALA A 18 -24.21 1.87 -12.87
C ALA A 18 -25.36 0.97 -13.33
N THR A 19 -26.31 0.67 -12.44
CA THR A 19 -27.58 0.03 -12.81
C THR A 19 -28.53 1.07 -13.39
N LEU A 20 -28.87 0.93 -14.67
CA LEU A 20 -30.08 1.53 -15.23
C LEU A 20 -30.93 0.44 -15.88
N THR A 21 -32.17 0.38 -15.42
CA THR A 21 -33.21 -0.57 -15.77
C THR A 21 -33.90 -0.22 -17.09
N THR A 22 -34.16 -1.27 -17.88
CA THR A 22 -35.30 -1.51 -18.81
C THR A 22 -35.77 -0.43 -19.79
N ALA A 23 -35.78 -0.79 -21.08
CA ALA A 23 -36.99 -0.78 -21.92
C ALA A 23 -36.83 -1.69 -23.15
N CYS A 24 -37.71 -2.68 -23.28
CA CYS A 24 -37.93 -3.43 -24.52
C CYS A 24 -38.83 -2.63 -25.48
N SER A 25 -38.61 -2.77 -26.78
CA SER A 25 -39.71 -2.76 -27.75
C SER A 25 -39.38 -3.65 -28.96
N ASP A 26 -40.27 -4.61 -29.21
CA ASP A 26 -40.36 -5.47 -30.39
C ASP A 26 -40.63 -4.66 -31.69
N ASN A 27 -40.26 -5.16 -32.88
CA ASN A 27 -41.08 -6.13 -33.64
C ASN A 27 -40.70 -6.25 -35.14
N SER A 28 -40.86 -7.48 -35.64
CA SER A 28 -41.30 -7.90 -36.99
C SER A 28 -40.36 -7.96 -38.21
N GLY A 29 -40.34 -9.12 -38.87
CA GLY A 29 -40.13 -9.25 -40.33
C GLY A 29 -39.35 -10.47 -40.82
N GLU A 30 -40.00 -11.63 -40.97
CA GLU A 30 -39.49 -12.80 -41.73
C GLU A 30 -39.56 -12.57 -43.26
N SER A 31 -38.53 -12.98 -44.02
CA SER A 31 -38.64 -13.92 -45.17
C SER A 31 -37.28 -14.12 -45.90
N LYS A 32 -37.21 -15.21 -46.67
CA LYS A 32 -36.05 -16.09 -46.96
C LYS A 32 -35.26 -15.79 -48.26
N LYS A 33 -33.97 -16.21 -48.23
CA LYS A 33 -33.07 -16.80 -49.29
C LYS A 33 -32.75 -15.93 -50.53
N ASP A 34 -31.56 -15.90 -51.13
CA ASP A 34 -30.40 -16.82 -51.17
C ASP A 34 -29.13 -16.07 -51.65
N SER A 35 -27.96 -16.63 -51.31
CA SER A 35 -26.65 -16.54 -51.97
C SER A 35 -25.94 -15.18 -52.21
N THR A 36 -24.71 -15.12 -51.68
CA THR A 36 -23.42 -14.76 -52.33
C THR A 36 -22.62 -13.79 -51.47
N ASN A 37 -21.42 -14.24 -51.07
CA ASN A 37 -20.40 -13.52 -50.31
C ASN A 37 -20.03 -12.19 -50.96
N ASP A 38 -20.00 -11.12 -50.15
CA ASP A 38 -18.83 -10.23 -49.96
C ASP A 38 -19.24 -9.05 -49.07
N ASN A 39 -19.15 -9.24 -47.74
CA ASN A 39 -19.39 -8.16 -46.79
C ASN A 39 -18.14 -7.28 -46.66
N VAL A 40 -18.20 -6.14 -47.34
CA VAL A 40 -17.50 -4.90 -47.01
C VAL A 40 -17.84 -4.49 -45.58
N HIS A 41 -16.85 -4.23 -44.72
CA HIS A 41 -17.06 -3.28 -43.62
C HIS A 41 -15.84 -2.38 -43.38
N LYS A 42 -16.07 -1.13 -43.78
CA LYS A 42 -15.42 0.13 -43.39
C LYS A 42 -14.85 0.03 -41.96
N VAL A 43 -13.53 0.17 -41.84
CA VAL A 43 -12.82 0.28 -40.56
C VAL A 43 -13.44 1.42 -39.77
N LYS A 44 -14.16 1.08 -38.70
CA LYS A 44 -14.44 2.03 -37.61
C LYS A 44 -13.07 2.39 -37.05
N GLU A 45 -12.67 3.65 -37.18
CA GLU A 45 -11.68 4.22 -36.27
C GLU A 45 -12.20 3.94 -34.86
N SER A 46 -11.54 3.03 -34.18
CA SER A 46 -11.65 2.91 -32.74
C SER A 46 -11.11 4.23 -32.22
N SER A 47 -11.99 5.07 -31.68
CA SER A 47 -11.56 6.15 -30.80
C SER A 47 -10.72 5.50 -29.71
N GLU A 48 -9.41 5.70 -29.76
CA GLU A 48 -8.54 5.47 -28.63
C GLU A 48 -9.16 6.25 -27.47
N GLN A 49 -9.75 5.52 -26.51
CA GLN A 49 -9.96 6.10 -25.20
C GLN A 49 -8.54 6.39 -24.69
N VAL A 50 -8.22 7.67 -24.61
CA VAL A 50 -7.08 8.15 -23.84
C VAL A 50 -7.39 7.71 -22.41
N GLU A 51 -6.81 6.59 -21.98
CA GLU A 51 -6.68 6.30 -20.56
C GLU A 51 -5.93 7.49 -19.96
N GLU A 52 -6.62 8.27 -19.15
CA GLU A 52 -6.02 9.34 -18.38
C GLU A 52 -5.03 8.68 -17.42
N THR A 53 -3.73 8.75 -17.74
CA THR A 53 -2.68 8.21 -16.88
C THR A 53 -2.74 8.99 -15.56
N GLN A 54 -3.37 8.42 -14.55
CA GLN A 54 -3.39 9.01 -13.22
C GLN A 54 -1.95 9.01 -12.67
N GLU A 55 -1.54 10.12 -12.06
CA GLU A 55 -0.25 10.20 -11.38
C GLU A 55 -0.24 9.22 -10.19
N PRO A 56 0.90 8.57 -9.86
CA PRO A 56 0.95 7.59 -8.77
C PRO A 56 0.41 8.11 -7.44
N LEU A 57 0.63 9.40 -7.13
CA LEU A 57 0.11 10.04 -5.93
C LEU A 57 -1.43 10.09 -5.93
N ASP A 58 -2.06 10.34 -7.06
CA ASP A 58 -3.53 10.38 -7.17
C ASP A 58 -4.14 9.00 -6.92
N ILE A 59 -3.51 7.95 -7.46
CA ILE A 59 -3.94 6.56 -7.24
C ILE A 59 -3.83 6.20 -5.75
N LEU A 60 -2.71 6.56 -5.11
CA LEU A 60 -2.50 6.32 -3.68
C LEU A 60 -3.46 7.14 -2.79
N ASN A 61 -3.79 8.37 -3.19
CA ASN A 61 -4.79 9.18 -2.49
C ASN A 61 -6.22 8.61 -2.67
N GLN A 62 -6.53 8.04 -3.84
CA GLN A 62 -7.81 7.37 -4.06
C GLN A 62 -7.98 6.17 -3.13
N LEU A 63 -6.89 5.44 -2.83
CA LEU A 63 -6.92 4.33 -1.88
C LEU A 63 -7.43 4.78 -0.50
N ALA A 64 -7.05 5.99 -0.04
CA ALA A 64 -7.51 6.52 1.23
C ALA A 64 -9.06 6.65 1.30
N THR A 65 -9.71 7.00 0.19
CA THR A 65 -11.18 7.16 0.09
C THR A 65 -11.96 5.86 0.22
N MET A 66 -11.29 4.72 0.03
CA MET A 66 -11.88 3.39 0.15
C MET A 66 -11.78 2.81 1.57
N SER A 67 -10.98 3.44 2.43
CA SER A 67 -10.64 2.94 3.75
C SER A 67 -11.87 2.87 4.66
N GLN A 68 -12.14 1.69 5.21
CA GLN A 68 -13.18 1.46 6.18
C GLN A 68 -12.63 0.74 7.41
N SER A 69 -12.72 1.36 8.58
CA SER A 69 -12.29 0.76 9.84
C SER A 69 -13.07 -0.52 10.14
N THR A 70 -12.39 -1.47 10.78
CA THR A 70 -13.01 -2.69 11.29
C THR A 70 -13.25 -2.60 12.79
N ASP A 71 -14.16 -3.42 13.29
CA ASP A 71 -14.13 -3.83 14.69
C ASP A 71 -12.90 -4.75 14.95
N GLU A 72 -12.69 -5.16 16.20
CA GLU A 72 -11.65 -6.16 16.50
C GLU A 72 -11.98 -7.50 15.82
N LEU A 73 -11.02 -8.00 15.06
CA LEU A 73 -11.12 -9.25 14.32
C LEU A 73 -10.30 -10.35 15.01
N TYR A 74 -10.86 -11.55 15.07
CA TYR A 74 -10.10 -12.75 15.41
C TYR A 74 -9.44 -13.30 14.17
N VAL A 75 -8.12 -13.43 14.21
CA VAL A 75 -7.32 -14.00 13.14
C VAL A 75 -7.38 -15.52 13.24
N THR A 76 -8.18 -16.14 12.36
CA THR A 76 -8.34 -17.60 12.28
C THR A 76 -7.80 -18.21 10.98
N GLY A 77 -7.35 -17.37 10.05
CA GLY A 77 -6.80 -17.75 8.75
C GLY A 77 -6.31 -16.52 7.98
N ASP A 78 -6.09 -16.72 6.68
CA ASP A 78 -5.72 -15.66 5.75
C ASP A 78 -6.89 -14.68 5.55
N LEU A 79 -6.59 -13.39 5.46
CA LEU A 79 -7.60 -12.33 5.28
C LEU A 79 -7.48 -11.75 3.88
N ALA A 80 -8.53 -11.93 3.07
CA ALA A 80 -8.60 -11.36 1.73
C ALA A 80 -9.06 -9.89 1.78
N ILE A 81 -8.46 -9.05 0.94
CA ILE A 81 -8.81 -7.64 0.80
C ILE A 81 -9.69 -7.48 -0.44
N GLY A 82 -10.85 -6.86 -0.27
CA GLY A 82 -11.68 -6.52 -1.43
C GLY A 82 -13.01 -5.86 -1.13
N SER A 83 -13.67 -5.33 -2.17
CA SER A 83 -14.93 -4.60 -2.05
C SER A 83 -16.06 -5.41 -1.40
N GLU A 84 -16.03 -6.75 -1.54
CA GLU A 84 -17.01 -7.68 -0.95
C GLU A 84 -16.50 -8.39 0.31
N GLN A 85 -15.25 -8.14 0.73
CA GLN A 85 -14.63 -8.78 1.89
C GLN A 85 -14.88 -7.98 3.17
N GLU A 86 -14.58 -8.57 4.33
CA GLU A 86 -14.65 -7.88 5.63
C GLU A 86 -13.68 -6.69 5.67
N ILE A 87 -12.51 -6.82 5.04
CA ILE A 87 -11.51 -5.76 4.92
C ILE A 87 -11.54 -5.21 3.50
N LYS A 88 -11.80 -3.91 3.38
CA LYS A 88 -11.77 -3.18 2.11
C LYS A 88 -10.33 -2.76 1.76
N PRO A 89 -10.04 -2.47 0.48
CA PRO A 89 -8.80 -1.77 0.12
C PRO A 89 -8.75 -0.40 0.82
N GLY A 90 -7.56 0.03 1.21
CA GLY A 90 -7.42 1.26 1.96
C GLY A 90 -6.04 1.49 2.57
N ILE A 91 -5.94 2.59 3.32
CA ILE A 91 -4.79 2.92 4.14
C ILE A 91 -5.20 2.77 5.60
N TYR A 92 -4.45 1.96 6.34
CA TYR A 92 -4.83 1.56 7.69
C TYR A 92 -3.68 1.71 8.67
N ASP A 93 -4.00 2.13 9.88
CA ASP A 93 -3.21 1.79 11.05
C ASP A 93 -3.67 0.42 11.55
N LEU A 94 -2.92 -0.62 11.17
CA LEU A 94 -3.10 -1.98 11.67
C LEU A 94 -2.67 -2.02 13.13
N GLU A 95 -3.65 -2.16 14.01
CA GLU A 95 -3.47 -2.31 15.44
C GLU A 95 -3.53 -3.79 15.82
N ILE A 96 -2.53 -4.26 16.55
CA ILE A 96 -2.44 -5.64 17.04
C ILE A 96 -2.95 -5.62 18.47
N THR A 97 -4.01 -6.38 18.74
CA THR A 97 -4.67 -6.40 20.06
C THR A 97 -4.52 -7.73 20.77
N GLY A 98 -3.99 -8.75 20.10
CA GLY A 98 -3.72 -10.05 20.70
C GLY A 98 -2.58 -10.82 20.01
N GLY A 99 -1.62 -11.28 20.81
CA GLY A 99 -0.44 -12.02 20.33
C GLY A 99 0.68 -11.15 19.81
N SER A 100 1.74 -11.78 19.30
CA SER A 100 2.89 -11.13 18.67
C SER A 100 3.56 -12.06 17.68
N GLY A 101 3.99 -11.53 16.54
CA GLY A 101 4.64 -12.31 15.51
C GLY A 101 4.61 -11.64 14.14
N ASN A 102 4.59 -12.47 13.10
CA ASN A 102 4.83 -12.01 11.73
C ASN A 102 3.52 -11.66 11.03
N ILE A 103 3.56 -10.57 10.27
CA ILE A 103 2.53 -10.13 9.35
C ILE A 103 3.15 -10.19 7.97
N SER A 104 2.58 -10.99 7.10
CA SER A 104 3.04 -11.14 5.72
C SER A 104 1.85 -11.02 4.79
N GLY A 105 2.09 -10.94 3.49
CA GLY A 105 1.00 -10.99 2.54
C GLY A 105 1.44 -11.18 1.11
N GLU A 106 0.44 -11.52 0.30
CA GLU A 106 0.56 -11.69 -1.13
C GLU A 106 -0.08 -10.48 -1.80
N ARG A 107 0.67 -9.81 -2.69
CA ARG A 107 0.14 -8.70 -3.47
C ARG A 107 -0.49 -9.20 -4.75
N ALA A 108 -1.63 -8.63 -5.12
CA ALA A 108 -2.24 -8.95 -6.40
C ALA A 108 -1.45 -8.35 -7.58
N ASN A 109 -1.16 -7.04 -7.55
CA ASN A 109 -0.67 -6.31 -8.73
C ASN A 109 0.39 -5.24 -8.44
N VAL A 110 0.99 -5.22 -7.24
CA VAL A 110 1.98 -4.20 -6.85
C VAL A 110 3.27 -4.84 -6.34
N PRO A 111 4.47 -4.28 -6.64
CA PRO A 111 5.74 -4.84 -6.21
C PRO A 111 6.15 -4.45 -4.77
N LEU A 112 5.26 -3.81 -4.01
CA LEU A 112 5.44 -3.53 -2.58
C LEU A 112 5.31 -4.82 -1.76
N PHE A 113 6.20 -5.10 -0.83
CA PHE A 113 6.04 -6.30 0.01
C PHE A 113 5.21 -6.01 1.27
N ILE A 114 4.57 -7.04 1.83
CA ILE A 114 4.03 -7.01 3.19
C ILE A 114 4.89 -7.96 4.01
N ASN A 115 5.73 -7.42 4.89
CA ASN A 115 6.56 -8.21 5.79
C ASN A 115 6.93 -7.38 7.02
N TRP A 116 6.17 -7.59 8.09
CA TRP A 116 6.30 -6.85 9.33
C TRP A 116 6.36 -7.81 10.51
N VAL A 117 6.93 -7.35 11.61
CA VAL A 117 6.82 -7.98 12.92
C VAL A 117 6.11 -7.01 13.83
N GLY A 118 5.09 -7.50 14.54
CA GLY A 118 4.26 -6.68 15.39
C GLY A 118 3.79 -7.46 16.61
N GLY A 119 3.31 -6.74 17.63
CA GLY A 119 2.78 -7.37 18.83
C GLY A 119 1.82 -6.49 19.59
N ALA A 120 0.90 -7.11 20.32
CA ALA A 120 -0.04 -6.37 21.15
C ALA A 120 0.70 -5.50 22.16
N LYS A 121 0.11 -4.36 22.54
CA LYS A 121 0.71 -3.42 23.48
C LYS A 121 1.24 -4.15 24.73
N GLY A 122 2.49 -3.89 25.08
CA GLY A 122 3.19 -4.58 26.16
C GLY A 122 3.99 -5.82 25.74
N SER A 123 4.03 -6.16 24.45
CA SER A 123 4.90 -7.22 23.90
C SER A 123 6.38 -6.82 23.79
N GLY A 124 6.79 -5.74 24.45
CA GLY A 124 8.18 -5.28 24.62
C GLY A 124 8.81 -4.65 23.39
N ASP A 125 9.02 -5.45 22.35
CA ASP A 125 10.00 -5.13 21.31
C ASP A 125 9.37 -4.73 19.98
N TYR A 126 8.09 -5.04 19.80
CA TYR A 126 7.40 -4.88 18.52
C TYR A 126 6.36 -3.77 18.57
N ALA A 127 6.21 -3.07 17.45
CA ALA A 127 5.15 -2.09 17.29
C ALA A 127 3.78 -2.78 17.39
N SER A 128 2.88 -2.18 18.16
CA SER A 128 1.48 -2.58 18.22
C SER A 128 0.64 -1.91 17.14
N LYS A 129 1.17 -0.85 16.50
CA LYS A 129 0.54 -0.17 15.38
C LYS A 129 1.50 -0.06 14.20
N ILE A 130 1.05 -0.50 13.04
CA ILE A 130 1.84 -0.46 11.80
C ILE A 130 0.95 0.15 10.71
N ARG A 131 1.44 1.18 10.03
CA ARG A 131 0.72 1.69 8.85
C ARG A 131 0.87 0.73 7.69
N ILE A 132 -0.22 0.39 7.03
CA ILE A 132 -0.23 -0.52 5.88
C ILE A 132 -1.13 0.00 4.76
N LEU A 133 -0.67 -0.15 3.52
CA LEU A 133 -1.46 0.05 2.31
C LEU A 133 -1.96 -1.31 1.84
N LEU A 134 -3.29 -1.45 1.69
CA LEU A 134 -3.94 -2.69 1.27
C LEU A 134 -4.67 -2.47 -0.04
N PHE A 135 -4.31 -3.24 -1.07
CA PHE A 135 -4.91 -3.16 -2.39
C PHE A 135 -5.96 -4.25 -2.60
N GLU A 136 -6.88 -4.04 -3.54
CA GLU A 136 -7.85 -5.05 -3.95
C GLU A 136 -7.12 -6.33 -4.40
N GLY A 137 -7.56 -7.48 -3.84
CA GLY A 137 -6.99 -8.79 -4.12
C GLY A 137 -5.76 -9.15 -3.29
N ASP A 138 -5.27 -8.26 -2.42
CA ASP A 138 -4.22 -8.62 -1.47
C ASP A 138 -4.71 -9.70 -0.48
N ILE A 139 -3.78 -10.50 0.02
CA ILE A 139 -4.04 -11.47 1.08
C ILE A 139 -3.09 -11.20 2.24
N LEU A 140 -3.64 -10.92 3.43
CA LEU A 140 -2.88 -10.80 4.66
C LEU A 140 -2.80 -12.13 5.41
N LYS A 141 -1.61 -12.41 5.93
CA LYS A 141 -1.30 -13.62 6.69
C LYS A 141 -0.61 -13.25 7.99
N PHE A 142 -1.07 -13.87 9.05
CA PHE A 142 -0.63 -13.60 10.41
C PHE A 142 -0.14 -14.88 11.05
N ARG A 143 1.00 -14.79 11.74
CA ARG A 143 1.55 -15.89 12.53
C ARG A 143 1.71 -15.42 13.97
N ASN A 144 1.14 -16.17 14.92
CA ASN A 144 1.18 -15.89 16.36
C ASN A 144 0.50 -14.57 16.79
N ILE A 145 -0.23 -13.92 15.86
CA ILE A 145 -1.14 -12.81 16.14
C ILE A 145 -2.56 -13.38 16.05
N SER A 146 -3.33 -13.21 17.12
CA SER A 146 -4.68 -13.78 17.25
C SER A 146 -5.78 -12.74 17.08
N LYS A 147 -5.45 -11.45 17.27
CA LYS A 147 -6.42 -10.36 17.15
C LYS A 147 -5.81 -9.10 16.57
N ILE A 148 -6.57 -8.46 15.70
CA ILE A 148 -6.20 -7.20 15.07
C ILE A 148 -7.39 -6.25 15.00
N LYS A 149 -7.11 -4.99 14.74
CA LYS A 149 -8.08 -3.98 14.34
C LYS A 149 -7.45 -3.12 13.25
N LEU A 150 -8.18 -2.88 12.16
CA LEU A 150 -7.75 -1.98 11.11
C LEU A 150 -8.45 -0.64 11.31
N ASN A 151 -7.69 0.38 11.68
CA ASN A 151 -8.20 1.73 11.83
C ASN A 151 -7.93 2.50 10.54
N ALA A 152 -8.99 2.91 9.83
CA ALA A 152 -8.85 3.68 8.59
C ALA A 152 -8.14 5.01 8.86
N VAL A 153 -7.13 5.30 8.05
CA VAL A 153 -6.48 6.60 8.04
C VAL A 153 -7.38 7.59 7.29
N PRO A 154 -7.66 8.79 7.82
CA PRO A 154 -8.52 9.76 7.16
C PRO A 154 -8.03 10.12 5.75
N GLU A 155 -8.95 10.46 4.85
CA GLU A 155 -8.62 10.92 3.48
C GLU A 155 -7.65 12.11 3.49
N LYS A 156 -7.89 13.06 4.39
CA LYS A 156 -7.02 14.22 4.62
C LYS A 156 -6.22 14.01 5.90
N VAL A 157 -4.91 13.99 5.75
CA VAL A 157 -3.96 13.95 6.86
C VAL A 157 -3.06 15.18 6.81
N GLU A 158 -2.60 15.63 7.97
CA GLU A 158 -1.49 16.56 8.04
C GLU A 158 -0.19 15.80 7.82
N SER A 159 0.64 16.27 6.90
CA SER A 159 1.96 15.67 6.68
C SER A 159 2.84 15.83 7.92
N SER A 160 3.63 14.81 8.21
CA SER A 160 4.54 14.76 9.35
C SER A 160 5.98 14.51 8.89
N ASN A 161 6.93 15.11 9.60
CA ASN A 161 8.35 14.79 9.48
C ASN A 161 8.80 13.73 10.50
N GLU A 162 7.87 13.17 11.28
CA GLU A 162 8.11 12.13 12.26
C GLU A 162 7.21 10.94 11.94
N LEU A 163 7.82 9.84 11.49
CA LEU A 163 7.11 8.64 11.04
C LEU A 163 7.48 7.44 11.91
N GLY A 164 6.50 6.57 12.15
CA GLY A 164 6.68 5.31 12.88
C GLY A 164 6.98 4.14 11.95
N VAL A 165 6.68 2.92 12.40
CA VAL A 165 6.77 1.70 11.59
C VAL A 165 5.58 1.61 10.62
N GLY A 166 5.85 1.25 9.37
CA GLY A 166 4.82 1.02 8.35
C GLY A 166 5.12 1.64 7.00
N GLU A 167 4.07 1.79 6.18
CA GLU A 167 4.11 2.33 4.83
C GLU A 167 3.52 3.76 4.79
N PHE A 168 4.22 4.71 4.18
CA PHE A 168 3.83 6.13 4.11
C PHE A 168 3.95 6.66 2.68
N ILE A 169 3.05 7.57 2.28
CA ILE A 169 3.01 8.12 0.92
C ILE A 169 3.64 9.51 0.91
N VAL A 170 4.64 9.72 0.04
CA VAL A 170 5.23 11.04 -0.20
C VAL A 170 4.27 11.92 -1.00
N GLY A 171 4.09 13.16 -0.54
CA GLY A 171 3.07 14.10 -1.02
C GLY A 171 1.77 14.05 -0.19
N ARG A 172 1.63 13.06 0.71
CA ARG A 172 0.48 12.89 1.60
C ARG A 172 0.89 12.85 3.07
N ASP A 173 1.56 11.77 3.47
CA ASP A 173 1.98 11.53 4.87
C ASP A 173 3.25 12.33 5.22
N ILE A 174 4.10 12.60 4.23
CA ILE A 174 5.29 13.46 4.32
C ILE A 174 5.44 14.23 3.01
N LEU A 175 5.93 15.47 3.04
CA LEU A 175 6.16 16.24 1.81
C LEU A 175 7.40 15.75 1.04
N ALA A 176 7.44 15.97 -0.27
CA ALA A 176 8.66 15.76 -1.06
C ALA A 176 9.80 16.72 -0.64
N GLY A 177 11.03 16.25 -0.80
CA GLY A 177 12.23 17.03 -0.49
C GLY A 177 13.44 16.15 -0.14
N ASP A 178 14.54 16.83 0.16
CA ASP A 178 15.76 16.21 0.66
C ASP A 178 15.81 16.33 2.19
N TYR A 179 16.13 15.23 2.84
CA TYR A 179 16.05 15.10 4.29
C TYR A 179 17.28 14.40 4.88
N LYS A 180 17.74 14.90 6.02
CA LYS A 180 18.60 14.18 6.94
C LYS A 180 17.76 13.37 7.92
N LEU A 181 18.14 12.11 8.11
CA LEU A 181 17.47 11.21 9.04
C LEU A 181 18.08 11.31 10.45
N SER A 182 17.21 11.26 11.45
CA SER A 182 17.56 11.09 12.86
C SER A 182 16.44 10.33 13.57
N THR A 183 16.57 10.03 14.86
CA THR A 183 15.51 9.33 15.61
C THR A 183 15.45 9.82 17.06
N ASN A 184 14.27 9.74 17.66
CA ASN A 184 14.09 9.90 19.10
C ASN A 184 14.40 8.61 19.89
N ALA A 185 14.56 7.48 19.20
CA ALA A 185 14.83 6.19 19.80
C ALA A 185 16.32 6.03 20.10
N LYS A 186 16.64 5.29 21.17
CA LYS A 186 18.02 4.99 21.52
C LYS A 186 18.53 3.84 20.66
N LEU A 187 19.55 4.11 19.85
CA LEU A 187 20.22 3.10 19.04
C LEU A 187 21.49 2.60 19.74
N ASN A 188 21.69 1.29 19.79
CA ASN A 188 22.92 0.71 20.32
C ASN A 188 24.03 0.76 19.25
N PRO A 189 25.15 1.48 19.48
CA PRO A 189 26.24 1.58 18.51
C PRO A 189 27.01 0.26 18.29
N GLU A 190 26.80 -0.75 19.14
CA GLU A 190 27.40 -2.09 18.95
C GLU A 190 26.72 -2.89 17.83
N TYR A 191 25.52 -2.48 17.39
CA TYR A 191 24.80 -3.13 16.30
C TYR A 191 24.83 -2.25 15.05
N ASP A 192 25.56 -2.69 14.03
CA ASP A 192 25.72 -1.98 12.77
C ASP A 192 24.56 -2.21 11.79
N ASN A 193 23.79 -3.27 12.00
CA ASN A 193 22.69 -3.72 11.15
C ASN A 193 21.30 -3.57 11.79
N LEU A 194 21.20 -3.03 13.02
CA LEU A 194 19.94 -2.83 13.73
C LEU A 194 19.65 -1.34 13.93
N GLY A 195 18.36 -1.00 13.92
CA GLY A 195 17.87 0.37 14.01
C GLY A 195 16.75 0.58 12.99
N TRP A 196 16.83 1.65 12.22
CA TRP A 196 15.81 1.97 11.22
C TRP A 196 16.24 1.52 9.83
N SER A 197 15.36 0.79 9.17
CA SER A 197 15.47 0.48 7.75
C SER A 197 14.36 1.19 6.99
N THR A 198 14.75 1.88 5.92
CA THR A 198 13.86 2.66 5.06
C THR A 198 14.01 2.15 3.64
N ARG A 199 12.93 1.63 3.07
CA ARG A 199 12.84 1.33 1.64
C ARG A 199 11.90 2.32 0.97
N ILE A 200 12.35 2.92 -0.13
CA ILE A 200 11.57 3.89 -0.89
C ILE A 200 11.32 3.30 -2.27
N TYR A 201 10.05 3.09 -2.60
CA TYR A 201 9.60 2.57 -3.88
C TYR A 201 9.02 3.69 -4.74
N ASN A 202 9.40 3.70 -6.02
CA ASN A 202 8.89 4.62 -7.03
C ASN A 202 8.14 3.81 -8.10
N ASP A 203 6.82 4.03 -8.20
CA ASP A 203 5.99 3.32 -9.18
C ASP A 203 6.27 3.75 -10.62
N SER A 204 6.65 5.03 -10.82
CA SER A 204 6.88 5.61 -12.16
C SER A 204 8.00 4.90 -12.93
N ASP A 205 9.04 4.44 -12.22
CA ASP A 205 10.18 3.72 -12.82
C ASP A 205 10.34 2.26 -12.31
N GLY A 206 9.52 1.86 -11.34
CA GLY A 206 9.53 0.55 -10.70
C GLY A 206 10.81 0.27 -9.89
N GLN A 207 11.58 1.30 -9.53
CA GLN A 207 12.82 1.14 -8.76
C GLN A 207 12.54 1.22 -7.25
N SER A 208 13.41 0.58 -6.48
CA SER A 208 13.49 0.74 -5.03
C SER A 208 14.89 1.16 -4.62
N ARG A 209 14.99 1.95 -3.56
CA ARG A 209 16.24 2.24 -2.86
C ARG A 209 16.06 2.01 -1.37
N GLU A 210 17.16 1.68 -0.69
CA GLU A 210 17.15 1.38 0.74
C GLU A 210 18.20 2.23 1.45
N GLN A 211 17.88 2.67 2.66
CA GLN A 211 18.77 3.40 3.57
C GLN A 211 18.58 2.88 4.99
N GLN A 212 19.68 2.83 5.76
CA GLN A 212 19.65 2.36 7.14
C GLN A 212 20.29 3.38 8.06
N LEU A 213 19.54 3.79 9.09
CA LEU A 213 20.01 4.62 10.20
C LEU A 213 20.21 3.71 11.41
N THR A 214 21.46 3.52 11.81
CA THR A 214 21.86 2.61 12.90
C THR A 214 22.69 3.34 13.94
N GLY A 215 23.02 2.68 15.05
CA GLY A 215 23.85 3.29 16.09
C GLY A 215 25.27 3.62 15.61
N SER A 216 25.78 2.90 14.60
CA SER A 216 27.09 3.13 14.00
C SER A 216 27.03 3.96 12.71
N ASN A 217 25.86 4.08 12.07
CA ASN A 217 25.64 4.89 10.88
C ASN A 217 24.54 5.94 11.11
N THR A 218 24.94 7.13 11.56
CA THR A 218 24.03 8.23 11.93
C THR A 218 23.96 9.37 10.92
N ASP A 219 24.80 9.36 9.89
CA ASP A 219 24.83 10.40 8.85
C ASP A 219 24.16 9.90 7.56
N VAL A 220 22.84 9.83 7.61
CA VAL A 220 22.01 9.27 6.54
C VAL A 220 21.10 10.34 6.00
N ALA A 221 21.02 10.42 4.67
CA ALA A 221 20.12 11.34 3.97
C ALA A 221 19.30 10.60 2.90
N VAL A 222 18.11 11.11 2.65
CA VAL A 222 17.19 10.62 1.61
C VAL A 222 16.67 11.79 0.80
N SER A 223 16.43 11.55 -0.48
CA SER A 223 15.61 12.41 -1.33
C SER A 223 14.26 11.72 -1.50
N LEU A 224 13.16 12.45 -1.43
CA LEU A 224 11.79 11.95 -1.53
C LEU A 224 11.04 12.70 -2.63
N LYS A 225 10.31 11.99 -3.49
CA LYS A 225 9.49 12.54 -4.57
C LYS A 225 8.03 12.16 -4.37
N ASP A 226 7.14 13.06 -4.77
CA ASP A 226 5.69 12.81 -4.71
C ASP A 226 5.32 11.50 -5.40
N GLY A 227 4.39 10.75 -4.80
CA GLY A 227 3.94 9.46 -5.29
C GLY A 227 4.87 8.28 -4.96
N GLU A 228 5.99 8.50 -4.27
CA GLU A 228 6.79 7.40 -3.71
C GLU A 228 6.14 6.84 -2.44
N VAL A 229 6.35 5.54 -2.19
CA VAL A 229 5.96 4.86 -0.96
C VAL A 229 7.21 4.55 -0.14
N ILE A 230 7.21 4.98 1.13
CA ILE A 230 8.26 4.72 2.10
C ILE A 230 7.81 3.60 3.03
N SER A 231 8.51 2.47 3.03
CA SER A 231 8.35 1.40 4.01
C SER A 231 9.43 1.54 5.09
N ILE A 232 9.02 1.73 6.34
CA ILE A 232 9.89 1.98 7.50
C ILE A 232 9.77 0.82 8.48
N SER A 233 10.87 0.11 8.72
CA SER A 233 11.00 -0.90 9.78
C SER A 233 11.91 -0.39 10.88
N TYR A 234 11.65 -0.82 12.12
CA TYR A 234 12.46 -0.51 13.29
C TYR A 234 12.79 -1.78 14.07
N ASP A 235 14.07 -2.10 14.16
CA ASP A 235 14.61 -3.12 15.05
C ASP A 235 14.99 -2.46 16.38
N ASN A 236 14.20 -2.70 17.42
CA ASN A 236 14.42 -2.07 18.72
C ASN A 236 15.70 -2.59 19.38
N THR A 237 16.68 -1.72 19.53
CA THR A 237 17.94 -2.03 20.23
C THR A 237 17.95 -1.61 21.70
N ASP A 238 16.85 -1.02 22.19
CA ASP A 238 16.65 -0.58 23.57
C ASP A 238 15.40 -1.22 24.16
N TYR A 239 15.57 -2.41 24.73
CA TYR A 239 14.51 -3.24 25.32
C TYR A 239 13.71 -2.58 26.46
N GLY A 240 14.10 -1.38 26.92
CA GLY A 240 13.35 -0.59 27.90
C GLY A 240 12.36 0.41 27.29
N SER A 241 12.41 0.62 25.97
CA SER A 241 11.65 1.63 25.23
C SER A 241 10.61 0.98 24.33
N SER A 242 9.44 1.60 24.20
CA SER A 242 8.36 1.11 23.35
C SER A 242 8.62 1.43 21.88
N SER A 243 8.52 0.43 21.01
CA SER A 243 8.54 0.62 19.55
C SER A 243 7.39 1.49 19.03
N ASP A 244 6.29 1.62 19.79
CA ASP A 244 5.17 2.49 19.43
C ASP A 244 5.48 3.99 19.55
N ASP A 245 6.45 4.35 20.39
CA ASP A 245 6.83 5.74 20.65
C ASP A 245 8.08 6.16 19.84
N ALA A 246 8.75 5.17 19.23
CA ALA A 246 9.89 5.37 18.36
C ALA A 246 9.47 6.09 17.05
N ARG A 247 10.22 7.12 16.66
CA ARG A 247 10.02 7.89 15.43
C ARG A 247 11.32 8.02 14.65
N LEU A 248 11.23 7.82 13.35
CA LEU A 248 12.21 8.27 12.38
C LEU A 248 11.88 9.72 12.00
N ILE A 249 12.84 10.61 12.18
CA ILE A 249 12.70 12.06 12.04
C ILE A 249 13.41 12.51 10.78
N PHE A 250 12.66 13.20 9.91
CA PHE A 250 13.08 13.71 8.62
C PHE A 250 13.32 15.22 8.73
N THR A 251 14.57 15.63 8.92
CA THR A 251 14.93 17.05 8.99
C THR A 251 15.29 17.55 7.59
N LYS A 252 14.57 18.55 7.09
CA LYS A 252 14.78 19.10 5.75
C LYS A 252 16.21 19.67 5.59
N LEU A 253 16.83 19.39 4.45
CA LEU A 253 18.15 19.90 4.05
C LEU A 253 18.07 21.25 3.32
#